data_AF-A0A9R1FG27-F1
#
_entry.id   AF-A0A9R1FG27-F1
#
_cell.length_a   1.000
_cell.length_b   1.000
_cell.length_c   1.000
_cell.angle_alpha   90.00
_cell.angle_beta   90.00
_cell.angle_gamma   90.00
#
_symmetry.space_group_name_H-M   'P 1'
#
loop_
_entity.id
_entity.type
_entity.pdbx_description
1 polymer ?
#
loop_
_entity_poly.entity_id
_entity_poly.type
_entity_poly.pdbx_seq_one_letter_code
_entity_poly.pdbx_strand_id
1 'polypeptide(L)'
;MAIAGSRCMMLDRFVFHRGDEEEGSPFLDGSVAPLRASSHTSLCKKFGILFLLAEPPAISRFYMRWPDGIKSEDAKGTELVAAHCDLVLFRLTSFGRLGMDGCLPIIQDYFICVASCETKPSLQLKRLLVCNKPMIFPFGEGEEKAVAEQRVFFLDTVGLIRGHGESVEAEFAVAQLAMVSEIPGTLKMEAEVCVFRSLVSGNDGDGKWDVRKIPIDHKEDEHKELYYWSTDAVITFNFCICWINYYRGGMLVYDVLEEKPQILYL
;
A
#
# COMPACT_ATOMS: atom_id res chain seq x y z
N MET A 1 -20.23 -25.33 2.61
CA MET A 1 -21.56 -24.68 2.60
C MET A 1 -21.40 -23.38 1.81
N ALA A 2 -22.17 -23.23 0.74
CA ALA A 2 -22.21 -22.17 -0.29
C ALA A 2 -21.20 -21.00 -0.25
N ILE A 3 -20.24 -20.99 -1.19
CA ILE A 3 -19.60 -19.75 -1.66
C ILE A 3 -20.46 -19.25 -2.83
N ALA A 4 -21.37 -18.33 -2.55
CA ALA A 4 -22.06 -17.59 -3.60
C ALA A 4 -21.11 -16.48 -4.11
N GLY A 5 -20.51 -16.71 -5.28
CA GLY A 5 -20.17 -15.64 -6.22
C GLY A 5 -19.00 -14.70 -5.90
N SER A 6 -17.87 -15.16 -5.37
CA SER A 6 -16.64 -14.34 -5.35
C SER A 6 -15.88 -14.51 -6.67
N ARG A 7 -16.09 -13.59 -7.63
CA ARG A 7 -15.26 -13.53 -8.85
C ARG A 7 -13.85 -13.12 -8.46
N CYS A 8 -12.91 -14.05 -8.45
CA CYS A 8 -11.49 -13.70 -8.38
C CYS A 8 -11.06 -13.08 -9.71
N MET A 9 -10.14 -12.11 -9.65
CA MET A 9 -9.61 -11.43 -10.82
C MET A 9 -8.09 -11.40 -10.74
N MET A 10 -7.43 -11.59 -11.88
CA MET A 10 -6.00 -11.36 -12.01
C MET A 10 -5.79 -9.92 -12.43
N LEU A 11 -5.11 -9.11 -11.61
CA LEU A 11 -4.76 -7.73 -11.93
C LEU A 11 -3.28 -7.67 -12.31
N ASP A 12 -2.98 -7.04 -13.43
CA ASP A 12 -1.60 -6.73 -13.82
C ASP A 12 -0.96 -5.76 -12.81
N ARG A 13 0.34 -5.90 -12.56
CA ARG A 13 1.08 -4.99 -11.66
C ARG A 13 1.40 -3.65 -12.34
N PHE A 14 1.35 -3.60 -13.66
CA PHE A 14 1.65 -2.38 -14.41
C PHE A 14 0.48 -1.39 -14.42
N VAL A 15 0.83 -0.10 -14.34
CA VAL A 15 -0.12 1.00 -14.54
C VAL A 15 -0.10 1.36 -16.02
N PHE A 16 -1.23 1.16 -16.68
CA PHE A 16 -1.34 1.41 -18.11
C PHE A 16 -1.79 2.84 -18.41
N HIS A 17 -1.31 3.32 -19.54
CA HIS A 17 -1.78 4.53 -20.20
C HIS A 17 -2.47 4.17 -21.51
N ARG A 18 -3.38 5.01 -21.98
CA ARG A 18 -3.70 5.10 -23.41
C ARG A 18 -3.18 6.42 -23.94
N GLY A 19 -2.13 6.33 -24.74
CA GLY A 19 -1.44 7.42 -25.43
C GLY A 19 -2.39 8.37 -26.14
N ASP A 20 -2.20 9.66 -25.95
CA ASP A 20 -2.54 10.70 -26.94
C ASP A 20 -1.60 10.59 -28.18
N GLU A 21 -1.32 9.39 -28.69
CA GLU A 21 -0.59 9.25 -29.98
C GLU A 21 -1.49 9.57 -31.17
N GLU A 22 -2.81 9.52 -30.97
CA GLU A 22 -3.78 10.27 -31.77
C GLU A 22 -4.42 11.29 -30.83
N GLU A 23 -4.22 12.59 -31.08
CA GLU A 23 -4.96 13.66 -30.40
C GLU A 23 -6.45 13.29 -30.39
N GLY A 24 -6.98 12.98 -29.21
CA GLY A 24 -8.39 12.66 -29.04
C GLY A 24 -8.75 11.19 -28.88
N SER A 25 -7.82 10.24 -28.65
CA SER A 25 -8.22 8.91 -28.19
C SER A 25 -8.91 9.03 -26.81
N PRO A 26 -10.23 8.79 -26.72
CA PRO A 26 -10.93 9.07 -25.48
C PRO A 26 -10.54 8.03 -24.44
N PHE A 27 -10.24 8.50 -23.22
CA PHE A 27 -10.28 7.65 -22.04
C PHE A 27 -11.62 6.91 -22.07
N LEU A 28 -11.56 5.58 -22.07
CA LEU A 28 -12.66 4.69 -22.46
C LEU A 28 -14.01 5.17 -21.92
N ASP A 29 -15.02 5.09 -22.78
CA ASP A 29 -16.38 5.45 -22.40
C ASP A 29 -16.83 4.62 -21.18
N GLY A 30 -17.68 5.21 -20.34
CA GLY A 30 -18.23 4.57 -19.15
C GLY A 30 -19.03 3.30 -19.46
N SER A 31 -19.49 3.12 -20.70
CA SER A 31 -20.10 1.89 -21.20
C SER A 31 -19.11 0.71 -21.28
N VAL A 32 -17.83 0.98 -21.57
CA VAL A 32 -16.76 -0.02 -21.73
C VAL A 32 -16.00 -0.24 -20.42
N ALA A 33 -15.83 0.84 -19.64
CA ALA A 33 -15.07 0.82 -18.38
C ALA A 33 -15.92 1.44 -17.25
N PRO A 34 -16.84 0.67 -16.64
CA PRO A 34 -17.76 1.23 -15.65
C PRO A 34 -17.09 1.46 -14.29
N LEU A 35 -16.01 0.72 -13.98
CA LEU A 35 -15.17 0.97 -12.79
C LEU A 35 -14.18 2.09 -13.09
N ARG A 36 -14.60 3.33 -12.86
CA ARG A 36 -13.80 4.53 -13.08
C ARG A 36 -14.05 5.57 -12.00
N ALA A 37 -13.02 6.35 -11.70
CA ALA A 37 -13.08 7.42 -10.71
C ALA A 37 -12.10 8.54 -11.06
N SER A 38 -12.24 9.68 -10.42
CA SER A 38 -11.29 10.78 -10.50
C SER A 38 -11.12 11.42 -9.15
N SER A 39 -9.91 11.87 -8.85
CA SER A 39 -9.60 12.58 -7.61
C SER A 39 -8.50 13.62 -7.86
N HIS A 40 -8.01 14.24 -6.80
CA HIS A 40 -6.93 15.22 -6.82
C HIS A 40 -5.76 14.75 -5.95
N THR A 41 -4.55 15.04 -6.41
CA THR A 41 -3.32 14.86 -5.61
C THR A 41 -3.29 15.88 -4.46
N SER A 42 -2.35 15.72 -3.51
CA SER A 42 -2.09 16.72 -2.46
C SER A 42 -1.68 18.08 -3.03
N LEU A 43 -1.13 18.10 -4.24
CA LEU A 43 -0.81 19.31 -5.01
C LEU A 43 -2.01 19.85 -5.82
N CYS A 44 -3.22 19.38 -5.52
CA CYS A 44 -4.47 19.76 -6.19
C CYS A 44 -4.50 19.46 -7.70
N LYS A 45 -3.65 18.56 -8.20
CA LYS A 45 -3.67 18.16 -9.60
C LYS A 45 -4.70 17.07 -9.83
N LYS A 46 -5.57 17.25 -10.82
CA LYS A 46 -6.66 16.30 -11.12
C LYS A 46 -6.12 15.09 -11.88
N PHE A 47 -6.53 13.89 -11.47
CA PHE A 47 -6.26 12.66 -12.22
C PHE A 47 -7.52 11.81 -12.37
N GLY A 48 -7.46 10.82 -13.26
CA GLY A 48 -8.53 9.84 -13.44
C GLY A 48 -7.97 8.42 -13.49
N ILE A 49 -8.75 7.45 -13.05
CA ILE A 49 -8.41 6.03 -13.12
C ILE A 49 -9.58 5.23 -13.68
N LEU A 50 -9.28 4.07 -14.25
CA LEU A 50 -10.27 3.05 -14.56
C LEU A 50 -9.67 1.65 -14.43
N PHE A 51 -10.53 0.68 -14.20
CA PHE A 51 -10.21 -0.74 -14.29
C PHE A 51 -10.89 -1.34 -15.52
N LEU A 52 -10.12 -2.05 -16.34
CA LEU A 52 -10.64 -2.94 -17.37
C LEU A 52 -10.63 -4.36 -16.83
N LEU A 53 -11.82 -4.83 -16.49
CA LEU A 53 -12.00 -6.18 -15.98
C LEU A 53 -11.97 -7.19 -17.12
N ALA A 54 -11.31 -8.31 -16.88
CA ALA A 54 -11.29 -9.47 -17.76
C ALA A 54 -11.63 -10.71 -16.93
N GLU A 55 -12.37 -11.66 -17.52
CA GLU A 55 -12.67 -12.92 -16.85
C GLU A 55 -11.42 -13.81 -16.82
N PRO A 56 -11.12 -14.49 -15.70
CA PRO A 56 -10.00 -15.41 -15.62
C PRO A 56 -10.05 -16.49 -16.72
N PRO A 57 -8.91 -16.88 -17.32
CA PRO A 57 -7.54 -16.55 -16.92
C PRO A 57 -7.00 -15.23 -17.51
N ALA A 58 -7.84 -14.44 -18.21
CA ALA A 58 -7.38 -13.16 -18.75
C ALA A 58 -7.07 -12.15 -17.63
N ILE A 59 -6.11 -11.27 -17.91
CA ILE A 59 -5.57 -10.32 -16.94
C ILE A 59 -6.33 -8.99 -17.06
N SER A 60 -6.93 -8.56 -15.95
CA SER A 60 -7.52 -7.23 -15.77
C SER A 60 -6.43 -6.15 -15.68
N ARG A 61 -6.74 -4.93 -16.10
CA ARG A 61 -5.76 -3.84 -16.21
C ARG A 61 -6.20 -2.58 -15.49
N PHE A 62 -5.27 -1.94 -14.80
CA PHE A 62 -5.45 -0.63 -14.20
C PHE A 62 -4.91 0.45 -15.15
N TYR A 63 -5.75 1.43 -15.47
CA TYR A 63 -5.37 2.56 -16.32
C TYR A 63 -5.43 3.86 -15.55
N MET A 64 -4.48 4.74 -15.83
CA MET A 64 -4.42 6.06 -15.27
C MET A 64 -4.35 7.15 -16.34
N ARG A 65 -5.05 8.25 -16.07
CA ARG A 65 -4.86 9.55 -16.71
C ARG A 65 -4.12 10.45 -15.72
N TRP A 66 -2.83 10.64 -15.97
CA TRP A 66 -1.97 11.50 -15.16
C TRP A 66 -2.34 12.97 -15.30
N PRO A 67 -2.14 13.78 -14.24
CA PRO A 67 -2.50 15.18 -14.28
C PRO A 67 -1.80 16.00 -15.36
N ASP A 68 -0.49 15.74 -15.56
CA ASP A 68 0.36 16.49 -16.50
C ASP A 68 0.73 15.64 -17.73
N GLY A 69 -0.01 14.56 -17.98
CA GLY A 69 0.26 13.60 -19.06
C GLY A 69 1.42 12.64 -18.78
N ILE A 70 1.72 11.79 -19.76
CA ILE A 70 2.68 10.67 -19.61
C ILE A 70 4.15 11.04 -19.51
N LYS A 71 4.51 12.23 -19.99
CA LYS A 71 5.90 12.70 -19.90
C LYS A 71 6.22 13.29 -18.53
N SER A 72 5.22 13.39 -17.64
CA SER A 72 5.43 13.91 -16.29
C SER A 72 6.22 12.93 -15.43
N GLU A 73 7.03 13.47 -14.51
CA GLU A 73 7.71 12.66 -13.49
C GLU A 73 6.70 11.94 -12.58
N ASP A 74 5.51 12.53 -12.40
CA ASP A 74 4.38 11.91 -11.69
C ASP A 74 3.98 10.57 -12.32
N ALA A 75 4.10 10.44 -13.66
CA ALA A 75 3.77 9.21 -14.37
C ALA A 75 4.72 8.06 -14.08
N LYS A 76 6.02 8.35 -13.93
CA LYS A 76 7.02 7.35 -13.56
C LYS A 76 6.88 6.87 -12.12
N GLY A 77 6.29 7.71 -11.26
CA GLY A 77 6.13 7.46 -9.84
C GLY A 77 4.84 6.76 -9.42
N THR A 78 4.04 6.27 -10.39
CA THR A 78 2.73 5.66 -10.12
C THR A 78 2.82 4.13 -10.06
N GLU A 79 2.40 3.54 -8.95
CA GLU A 79 2.57 2.10 -8.71
C GLU A 79 1.37 1.50 -7.98
N LEU A 80 0.96 0.29 -8.38
CA LEU A 80 0.06 -0.54 -7.60
C LEU A 80 0.85 -1.16 -6.44
N VAL A 81 0.38 -0.92 -5.21
CA VAL A 81 1.11 -1.29 -3.99
C VAL A 81 0.60 -2.62 -3.44
N ALA A 82 -0.71 -2.72 -3.21
CA ALA A 82 -1.32 -3.90 -2.62
C ALA A 82 -2.80 -4.01 -3.01
N ALA A 83 -3.37 -5.21 -2.94
CA ALA A 83 -4.78 -5.44 -3.18
C ALA A 83 -5.33 -6.50 -2.21
N HIS A 84 -6.58 -6.34 -1.79
CA HIS A 84 -7.26 -7.33 -0.96
C HIS A 84 -8.78 -7.20 -1.11
N CYS A 85 -9.44 -8.30 -1.50
CA CYS A 85 -10.87 -8.34 -1.82
C CYS A 85 -11.26 -7.27 -2.87
N ASP A 86 -12.10 -6.32 -2.46
CA ASP A 86 -12.63 -5.21 -3.23
C ASP A 86 -11.76 -3.94 -3.19
N LEU A 87 -10.60 -4.01 -2.52
CA LEU A 87 -9.69 -2.88 -2.34
C LEU A 87 -8.42 -3.00 -3.16
N VAL A 88 -7.99 -1.88 -3.72
CA VAL A 88 -6.67 -1.72 -4.36
C VAL A 88 -6.01 -0.46 -3.83
N LEU A 89 -4.80 -0.59 -3.28
CA LEU A 89 -3.94 0.51 -2.87
C LEU A 89 -2.97 0.82 -4.01
N PHE A 90 -2.92 2.09 -4.40
CA PHE A 90 -1.88 2.60 -5.31
C PHE A 90 -1.25 3.87 -4.76
N ARG A 91 -0.04 4.13 -5.25
CA ARG A 91 0.77 5.30 -4.88
C ARG A 91 0.94 6.19 -6.09
N LEU A 92 0.86 7.49 -5.86
CA LEU A 92 1.29 8.54 -6.77
C LEU A 92 2.46 9.30 -6.15
N THR A 93 3.63 9.21 -6.79
CA THR A 93 4.81 9.94 -6.36
C THR A 93 4.96 11.20 -7.20
N SER A 94 4.97 12.34 -6.53
CA SER A 94 5.20 13.65 -7.12
C SER A 94 6.42 14.32 -6.51
N PHE A 95 7.05 15.20 -7.28
CA PHE A 95 8.15 16.02 -6.81
C PHE A 95 7.64 17.43 -6.49
N GLY A 96 7.88 17.88 -5.26
CA GLY A 96 7.59 19.25 -4.87
C GLY A 96 8.58 20.25 -5.48
N ARG A 97 8.48 21.52 -5.06
CA ARG A 97 9.44 22.55 -5.48
C ARG A 97 10.79 22.30 -4.82
N LEU A 98 11.86 22.57 -5.56
CA LEU A 98 13.24 22.53 -5.07
C LEU A 98 13.36 23.39 -3.80
N GLY A 99 13.76 22.76 -2.71
CA GLY A 99 14.01 23.43 -1.43
C GLY A 99 15.27 24.29 -1.50
N MET A 100 15.44 25.18 -0.51
CA MET A 100 16.64 26.01 -0.36
C MET A 100 17.90 25.17 -0.04
N ASP A 101 17.70 23.95 0.45
CA ASP A 101 18.72 22.92 0.67
C ASP A 101 19.14 22.19 -0.62
N GLY A 102 18.57 22.56 -1.77
CA GLY A 102 18.82 21.90 -3.05
C GLY A 102 18.17 20.51 -3.17
N CYS A 103 17.32 20.13 -2.21
CA CYS A 103 16.62 18.85 -2.22
C CYS A 103 15.21 19.00 -2.82
N LEU A 104 14.80 18.04 -3.66
CA LEU A 104 13.42 17.96 -4.15
C LEU A 104 12.60 17.10 -3.16
N PRO A 105 11.62 17.66 -2.45
CA PRO A 105 10.81 16.87 -1.53
C PRO A 105 9.97 15.88 -2.32
N ILE A 106 10.07 14.61 -1.93
CA ILE A 106 9.28 13.52 -2.52
C ILE A 106 7.93 13.49 -1.79
N ILE A 107 6.86 13.67 -2.54
CA ILE A 107 5.49 13.64 -2.05
C ILE A 107 4.87 12.33 -2.52
N GLN A 108 4.40 11.51 -1.59
CA GLN A 108 3.73 10.25 -1.89
C GLN A 108 2.27 10.31 -1.45
N ASP A 109 1.37 10.43 -2.42
CA ASP A 109 -0.06 10.31 -2.18
C ASP A 109 -0.48 8.84 -2.32
N TYR A 110 -1.11 8.30 -1.28
CA TYR A 110 -1.66 6.95 -1.29
C TYR A 110 -3.18 7.01 -1.43
N PHE A 111 -3.71 6.16 -2.31
CA PHE A 111 -5.14 6.11 -2.59
C PHE A 111 -5.64 4.67 -2.50
N ILE A 112 -6.75 4.51 -1.80
CA ILE A 112 -7.54 3.28 -1.78
C ILE A 112 -8.64 3.40 -2.83
N CYS A 113 -8.65 2.45 -3.76
CA CYS A 113 -9.78 2.18 -4.63
C CYS A 113 -10.72 1.22 -3.93
N VAL A 114 -12.00 1.58 -3.81
CA VAL A 114 -13.07 0.70 -3.32
C VAL A 114 -13.97 0.36 -4.49
N ALA A 115 -13.95 -0.89 -4.94
CA ALA A 115 -14.78 -1.36 -6.05
C ALA A 115 -16.07 -1.99 -5.53
N SER A 116 -17.22 -1.60 -6.07
CA SER A 116 -18.49 -2.28 -5.80
C SER A 116 -19.08 -2.77 -7.12
N CYS A 117 -19.51 -4.04 -7.14
CA CYS A 117 -20.07 -4.70 -8.34
C CYS A 117 -21.46 -5.32 -8.10
N GLU A 118 -22.10 -5.08 -6.95
CA GLU A 118 -23.32 -5.82 -6.55
C GLU A 118 -24.58 -5.45 -7.35
N THR A 119 -24.80 -4.16 -7.60
CA THR A 119 -25.99 -3.67 -8.32
C THR A 119 -25.62 -2.82 -9.54
N LYS A 120 -24.61 -1.96 -9.38
CA LYS A 120 -24.03 -1.16 -10.44
C LYS A 120 -22.53 -1.05 -10.20
N PRO A 121 -21.67 -1.38 -11.19
CA PRO A 121 -20.23 -1.22 -11.02
C PRO A 121 -19.92 0.24 -10.72
N SER A 122 -19.27 0.47 -9.59
CA SER A 122 -18.84 1.79 -9.16
C SER A 122 -17.48 1.69 -8.49
N LEU A 123 -16.73 2.78 -8.59
CA LEU A 123 -15.39 2.89 -8.04
C LEU A 123 -15.31 4.17 -7.22
N GLN A 124 -14.94 4.03 -5.96
CA GLN A 124 -14.68 5.16 -5.08
C GLN A 124 -13.18 5.27 -4.83
N LEU A 125 -12.71 6.51 -4.73
CA LEU A 125 -11.32 6.82 -4.40
C LEU A 125 -11.29 7.49 -3.04
N LYS A 126 -10.45 6.97 -2.15
CA LYS A 126 -10.18 7.54 -0.85
C LYS A 126 -8.70 7.86 -0.73
N ARG A 127 -8.34 9.09 -0.42
CA ARG A 127 -6.95 9.48 -0.18
C ARG A 127 -6.57 9.21 1.28
N LEU A 128 -5.46 8.53 1.50
CA LEU A 128 -4.90 8.35 2.83
C LEU A 128 -4.19 9.63 3.29
N LEU A 129 -4.21 9.89 4.59
CA LEU A 129 -3.40 10.96 5.17
C LEU A 129 -1.92 10.68 4.94
N VAL A 130 -1.12 11.73 4.76
CA VAL A 130 0.34 11.61 4.72
C VAL A 130 0.83 11.13 6.09
N CYS A 131 1.70 10.12 6.09
CA CYS A 131 2.35 9.68 7.32
C CYS A 131 3.45 10.68 7.69
N ASN A 132 3.29 11.38 8.82
CA ASN A 132 4.28 12.30 9.36
C ASN A 132 5.17 11.66 10.43
N LYS A 133 5.12 10.34 10.58
CA LYS A 133 5.93 9.59 11.54
C LYS A 133 7.27 9.25 10.88
N PRO A 134 8.40 9.79 11.37
CA PRO A 134 9.70 9.52 10.76
C PRO A 134 10.08 8.05 10.93
N MET A 135 11.00 7.57 10.09
CA MET A 135 11.79 6.37 10.40
C MET A 135 13.01 6.79 11.19
N ILE A 136 13.31 6.02 12.24
CA ILE A 136 14.44 6.29 13.12
C ILE A 136 15.52 5.24 12.84
N PHE A 137 16.60 5.66 12.19
CA PHE A 137 17.74 4.80 11.91
C PHE A 137 18.79 4.92 13.01
N PRO A 138 19.25 3.79 13.58
CA PRO A 138 20.30 3.81 14.61
C PRO A 138 21.71 4.03 14.04
N PHE A 139 21.86 4.28 12.73
CA PHE A 139 23.15 4.41 12.03
C PHE A 139 23.58 5.87 11.87
N GLY A 140 23.75 6.60 12.97
CA GLY A 140 24.48 7.88 12.95
C GLY A 140 25.98 7.61 13.04
N GLU A 141 26.79 8.22 12.19
CA GLU A 141 28.24 8.28 12.42
C GLU A 141 28.51 9.09 13.70
N GLY A 142 29.06 8.41 14.71
CA GLY A 142 29.30 8.94 16.05
C GLY A 142 28.31 8.40 17.08
N GLU A 143 28.83 8.05 18.26
CA GLU A 143 28.02 7.59 19.38
C GLU A 143 26.87 8.60 19.64
N GLU A 144 25.63 8.11 19.61
CA GLU A 144 24.40 8.77 20.09
C GLU A 144 23.61 9.74 19.18
N LYS A 145 23.60 9.60 17.84
CA LYS A 145 22.57 10.29 17.04
C LYS A 145 21.79 9.38 16.11
N ALA A 146 20.65 8.90 16.61
CA ALA A 146 19.58 8.38 15.76
C ALA A 146 19.21 9.43 14.70
N VAL A 147 19.18 9.02 13.43
CA VAL A 147 18.80 9.90 12.32
C VAL A 147 17.32 9.69 12.04
N ALA A 148 16.55 10.77 12.09
CA ALA A 148 15.14 10.75 11.73
C ALA A 148 14.99 11.13 10.25
N GLU A 149 14.56 10.17 9.44
CA GLU A 149 14.33 10.36 8.01
C GLU A 149 12.83 10.37 7.70
N GLN A 150 12.46 10.99 6.58
CA GLN A 150 11.09 10.89 6.07
C GLN A 150 10.75 9.42 5.84
N ARG A 151 9.60 8.99 6.37
CA ARG A 151 9.12 7.62 6.14
C ARG A 151 8.66 7.48 4.69
N VAL A 152 9.34 6.58 3.99
CA VAL A 152 9.01 6.17 2.62
C VAL A 152 8.42 4.77 2.68
N PHE A 153 7.31 4.55 1.98
CA PHE A 153 6.72 3.23 1.89
C PHE A 153 7.12 2.55 0.58
N PHE A 154 8.05 1.59 0.69
CA PHE A 154 8.50 0.77 -0.43
C PHE A 154 7.44 -0.29 -0.77
N LEU A 155 7.31 -0.64 -2.05
CA LEU A 155 6.25 -1.53 -2.55
C LEU A 155 6.24 -2.89 -1.87
N ASP A 156 7.43 -3.42 -1.63
CA ASP A 156 7.72 -4.70 -0.99
C ASP A 156 7.57 -4.67 0.54
N THR A 157 7.20 -3.54 1.14
CA THR A 157 7.02 -3.44 2.60
C THR A 157 5.57 -3.27 3.03
N VAL A 158 4.66 -2.97 2.09
CA VAL A 158 3.28 -2.56 2.40
C VAL A 158 2.27 -3.65 2.08
N GLY A 159 1.42 -3.97 3.05
CA GLY A 159 0.23 -4.80 2.87
C GLY A 159 -1.07 -4.02 3.05
N LEU A 160 -2.15 -4.58 2.52
CA LEU A 160 -3.51 -4.04 2.62
C LEU A 160 -4.46 -5.17 3.05
N ILE A 161 -5.24 -4.95 4.10
CA ILE A 161 -6.28 -5.87 4.56
C ILE A 161 -7.63 -5.18 4.55
N ARG A 162 -8.63 -5.93 4.08
CA ARG A 162 -10.05 -5.63 4.17
C ARG A 162 -10.60 -6.36 5.40
N GLY A 163 -11.05 -5.60 6.40
CA GLY A 163 -11.60 -6.15 7.64
C GLY A 163 -13.02 -6.72 7.50
N HIS A 164 -13.48 -7.36 8.56
CA HIS A 164 -14.81 -7.97 8.61
C HIS A 164 -15.91 -6.91 8.70
N GLY A 165 -17.05 -7.17 8.03
CA GLY A 165 -18.25 -6.32 8.09
C GLY A 165 -18.92 -6.17 6.73
N GLU A 166 -20.27 -6.12 6.73
CA GLU A 166 -21.05 -5.79 5.54
C GLU A 166 -20.86 -4.31 5.19
N SER A 167 -20.20 -4.07 4.04
CA SER A 167 -19.95 -2.84 3.28
C SER A 167 -19.73 -1.50 4.02
N VAL A 168 -20.63 -1.05 4.89
CA VAL A 168 -20.67 0.33 5.40
C VAL A 168 -19.89 0.52 6.70
N GLU A 169 -19.82 -0.48 7.58
CA GLU A 169 -19.06 -0.37 8.85
C GLU A 169 -17.69 -1.05 8.81
N ALA A 170 -17.37 -1.60 7.65
CA ALA A 170 -16.25 -2.50 7.54
C ALA A 170 -14.95 -1.68 7.44
N GLU A 171 -13.95 -2.05 8.24
CA GLU A 171 -12.67 -1.36 8.26
C GLU A 171 -11.71 -1.90 7.20
N PHE A 172 -10.64 -1.14 6.96
CA PHE A 172 -9.45 -1.61 6.26
C PHE A 172 -8.21 -1.17 7.02
N ALA A 173 -7.13 -1.91 6.81
CA ALA A 173 -5.83 -1.62 7.39
C ALA A 173 -4.75 -1.65 6.30
N VAL A 174 -3.89 -0.63 6.30
CA VAL A 174 -2.63 -0.61 5.55
C VAL A 174 -1.51 -0.74 6.57
N ALA A 175 -0.58 -1.66 6.36
CA ALA A 175 0.56 -1.83 7.27
C ALA A 175 1.87 -1.90 6.49
N GLN A 176 2.87 -1.19 6.99
CA GLN A 176 4.24 -1.25 6.52
C GLN A 176 5.11 -1.96 7.56
N LEU A 177 5.85 -2.98 7.16
CA LEU A 177 7.01 -3.45 7.94
C LEU A 177 8.19 -2.51 7.65
N ALA A 178 8.54 -1.68 8.63
CA ALA A 178 9.55 -0.65 8.47
C ALA A 178 10.96 -1.15 8.79
N MET A 179 11.09 -1.89 9.90
CA MET A 179 12.38 -2.39 10.37
C MET A 179 12.17 -3.63 11.23
N VAL A 180 13.14 -4.55 11.18
CA VAL A 180 13.29 -5.62 12.17
C VAL A 180 14.59 -5.35 12.93
N SER A 181 14.51 -5.36 14.26
CA SER A 181 15.63 -5.05 15.13
C SER A 181 15.65 -5.95 16.36
N GLU A 182 16.82 -6.11 16.96
CA GLU A 182 16.97 -6.79 18.25
C GLU A 182 16.50 -5.90 19.39
N ILE A 183 15.79 -6.47 20.37
CA ILE A 183 15.44 -5.77 21.60
C ILE A 183 16.71 -5.69 22.47
N PRO A 184 17.19 -4.48 22.83
CA PRO A 184 18.47 -4.29 23.50
C PRO A 184 18.64 -5.15 24.75
N GLY A 185 19.75 -5.88 24.84
CA GLY A 185 20.08 -6.74 25.97
C GLY A 185 19.38 -8.10 25.98
N THR A 186 18.77 -8.51 24.87
CA THR A 186 18.08 -9.81 24.73
C THR A 186 18.34 -10.42 23.36
N LEU A 187 18.11 -11.72 23.18
CA LEU A 187 18.12 -12.38 21.85
C LEU A 187 16.77 -12.31 21.12
N LYS A 188 15.83 -11.47 21.61
CA LYS A 188 14.50 -11.35 21.03
C LYS A 188 14.49 -10.28 19.94
N MET A 189 13.77 -10.57 18.87
CA MET A 189 13.58 -9.64 17.77
C MET A 189 12.23 -8.91 17.92
N GLU A 190 12.19 -7.66 17.47
CA GLU A 190 10.97 -6.88 17.31
C GLU A 190 10.88 -6.32 15.90
N ALA A 191 9.66 -6.11 15.43
CA ALA A 191 9.37 -5.43 14.18
C ALA A 191 8.71 -4.07 14.46
N GLU A 192 9.24 -3.02 13.84
CA GLU A 192 8.57 -1.75 13.75
C GLU A 192 7.57 -1.79 12.59
N VAL A 193 6.28 -1.63 12.92
CA VAL A 193 5.19 -1.61 11.96
C VAL A 193 4.48 -0.26 12.00
N CYS A 194 4.27 0.35 10.84
CA CYS A 194 3.46 1.56 10.69
C CYS A 194 2.11 1.19 10.08
N VAL A 195 1.02 1.41 10.83
CA VAL A 195 -0.33 0.96 10.50
C VAL A 195 -1.26 2.15 10.32
N PHE A 196 -2.08 2.12 9.28
CA PHE A 196 -3.22 3.00 9.08
C PHE A 196 -4.51 2.18 9.10
N ARG A 197 -5.43 2.53 10.00
CA ARG A 197 -6.78 1.95 10.05
C ARG A 197 -7.82 3.02 9.76
N SER A 198 -8.82 2.67 8.97
CA SER A 198 -9.94 3.55 8.66
C SER A 198 -11.15 2.73 8.21
N LEU A 199 -12.33 3.33 8.28
CA LEU A 199 -13.55 2.75 7.73
C LEU A 199 -13.54 2.87 6.20
N VAL A 200 -14.05 1.87 5.49
CA VAL A 200 -14.22 1.91 4.04
C VAL A 200 -15.18 3.05 3.64
N SER A 201 -16.24 3.26 4.42
CA SER A 201 -17.22 4.34 4.24
C SER A 201 -16.76 5.71 4.78
N GLY A 202 -15.65 5.78 5.51
CA GLY A 202 -15.16 7.02 6.10
C GLY A 202 -14.73 8.02 5.02
N ASN A 203 -14.75 9.31 5.35
CA ASN A 203 -14.37 10.38 4.45
C ASN A 203 -12.85 10.41 4.17
N ASP A 204 -12.46 11.20 3.17
CA ASP A 204 -11.06 11.57 2.96
C ASP A 204 -10.50 12.22 4.23
N GLY A 205 -9.35 11.70 4.69
CA GLY A 205 -8.71 12.18 5.91
C GLY A 205 -9.15 11.48 7.20
N ASP A 206 -10.11 10.56 7.15
CA ASP A 206 -10.43 9.71 8.29
C ASP A 206 -9.38 8.62 8.49
N GLY A 207 -8.96 8.42 9.74
CA GLY A 207 -7.94 7.46 10.13
C GLY A 207 -6.67 8.13 10.62
N LYS A 208 -5.75 7.33 11.15
CA LYS A 208 -4.47 7.85 11.68
C LYS A 208 -3.39 6.79 11.51
N TRP A 209 -2.19 7.26 11.18
CA TRP A 209 -0.99 6.44 11.22
C TRP A 209 -0.53 6.24 12.66
N ASP A 210 -0.29 4.99 12.99
CA ASP A 210 0.22 4.56 14.28
C ASP A 210 1.46 3.68 14.07
N VAL A 211 2.52 3.95 14.82
CA VAL A 211 3.79 3.20 14.72
C VAL A 211 3.94 2.40 15.99
N ARG A 212 4.18 1.10 15.84
CA ARG A 212 4.33 0.16 16.96
C ARG A 212 5.59 -0.65 16.77
N LYS A 213 6.22 -1.00 17.89
CA LYS A 213 7.25 -2.02 17.97
C LYS A 213 6.61 -3.26 18.56
N ILE A 214 6.59 -4.35 17.81
CA ILE A 214 5.89 -5.58 18.17
C ILE A 214 6.93 -6.70 18.26
N PRO A 215 7.04 -7.40 19.40
CA PRO A 215 7.91 -8.57 19.50
C PRO A 215 7.55 -9.61 18.44
N ILE A 216 8.57 -10.18 17.81
CA ILE A 216 8.42 -11.29 16.86
C ILE A 216 8.46 -12.59 17.66
N ASP A 217 7.47 -13.45 17.46
CA ASP A 217 7.45 -14.81 17.96
C ASP A 217 8.30 -15.69 17.03
N HIS A 218 9.46 -16.11 17.53
CA HIS A 218 10.44 -16.94 16.83
C HIS A 218 11.12 -17.87 17.84
N LYS A 219 11.69 -18.98 17.37
CA LYS A 219 12.51 -19.87 18.22
C LYS A 219 13.84 -19.22 18.57
N GLU A 220 14.46 -19.63 19.67
CA GLU A 220 15.72 -19.02 20.14
C GLU A 220 16.86 -19.11 19.12
N ASP A 221 16.92 -20.17 18.32
CA ASP A 221 17.93 -20.38 17.29
C ASP A 221 17.66 -19.60 15.98
N GLU A 222 16.44 -19.12 15.78
CA GLU A 222 15.99 -18.39 14.57
C GLU A 222 16.33 -16.89 14.59
N HIS A 223 16.78 -16.32 15.72
CA HIS A 223 17.08 -14.88 15.83
C HIS A 223 18.07 -14.39 14.75
N LYS A 224 19.01 -15.25 14.33
CA LYS A 224 20.02 -14.91 13.31
C LYS A 224 19.45 -14.76 11.91
N GLU A 225 18.32 -15.40 11.65
CA GLU A 225 17.62 -15.35 10.37
C GLU A 225 16.87 -14.02 10.21
N LEU A 226 16.53 -13.39 11.34
CA LEU A 226 15.86 -12.09 11.38
C LEU A 226 16.83 -10.89 11.33
N TYR A 227 18.14 -11.09 11.54
CA TYR A 227 19.12 -10.01 11.37
C TYR A 227 19.20 -9.56 9.91
N TYR A 228 19.18 -8.23 9.73
CA TYR A 228 19.17 -7.60 8.41
C TYR A 228 18.01 -8.11 7.55
N TRP A 229 16.84 -8.29 8.17
CA TRP A 229 15.62 -8.61 7.43
C TRP A 229 15.40 -7.61 6.30
N SER A 230 15.16 -8.14 5.11
CA SER A 230 14.69 -7.39 3.95
C SER A 230 13.45 -8.11 3.42
N THR A 231 12.45 -7.36 2.97
CA THR A 231 11.23 -7.95 2.43
C THR A 231 11.31 -7.93 0.92
N ASP A 232 11.15 -9.08 0.28
CA ASP A 232 11.16 -9.22 -1.17
C ASP A 232 9.74 -9.19 -1.76
N ALA A 233 8.74 -9.59 -0.97
CA ALA A 233 7.34 -9.59 -1.36
C ALA A 233 6.40 -9.45 -0.17
N VAL A 234 5.26 -8.82 -0.40
CA VAL A 234 4.12 -8.82 0.52
C VAL A 234 2.95 -9.55 -0.12
N ILE A 235 2.35 -10.47 0.63
CA ILE A 235 1.08 -11.08 0.27
C ILE A 235 0.09 -10.89 1.41
N THR A 236 -1.19 -10.96 1.07
CA THR A 236 -2.27 -10.98 2.05
C THR A 236 -2.98 -12.31 1.95
N PHE A 237 -3.17 -12.94 3.10
CA PHE A 237 -3.81 -14.24 3.21
C PHE A 237 -4.80 -14.22 4.37
N ASN A 238 -6.08 -14.45 4.06
CA ASN A 238 -7.20 -14.25 4.98
C ASN A 238 -7.22 -12.82 5.56
N PHE A 239 -6.80 -12.65 6.81
CA PHE A 239 -6.77 -11.37 7.51
C PHE A 239 -5.35 -10.97 7.93
N CYS A 240 -4.35 -11.72 7.45
CA CYS A 240 -2.95 -11.50 7.78
C CYS A 240 -2.20 -10.89 6.60
N ILE A 241 -1.26 -10.00 6.92
CA ILE A 241 -0.22 -9.53 6.02
C ILE A 241 1.00 -10.41 6.23
N CYS A 242 1.57 -10.93 5.16
CA CYS A 242 2.78 -11.73 5.20
C CYS A 242 3.90 -11.02 4.44
N TRP A 243 4.99 -10.73 5.14
CA TRP A 243 6.23 -10.21 4.55
C TRP A 243 7.18 -11.38 4.32
N ILE A 244 7.63 -11.56 3.09
CA ILE A 244 8.42 -12.71 2.67
C ILE A 244 9.85 -12.26 2.37
N ASN A 245 10.81 -13.01 2.88
CA ASN A 245 12.22 -12.88 2.54
C ASN A 245 12.67 -14.13 1.76
N TYR A 246 12.82 -14.00 0.45
CA TYR A 246 13.29 -15.09 -0.42
C TYR A 246 14.78 -15.39 -0.24
N TYR A 247 15.58 -14.41 0.18
CA TYR A 247 17.01 -14.60 0.37
C TYR A 247 17.33 -15.55 1.54
N ARG A 248 16.57 -15.43 2.64
CA ARG A 248 16.72 -16.25 3.85
C ARG A 248 15.67 -17.36 3.95
N GLY A 249 14.61 -17.31 3.15
CA GLY A 249 13.55 -18.32 3.10
C GLY A 249 12.50 -18.21 4.21
N GLY A 250 12.45 -17.08 4.92
CA GLY A 250 11.54 -16.86 6.05
C GLY A 250 10.34 -15.98 5.71
N MET A 251 9.31 -16.03 6.55
CA MET A 251 8.10 -15.22 6.43
C MET A 251 7.68 -14.64 7.80
N LEU A 252 7.32 -13.35 7.82
CA LEU A 252 6.70 -12.70 8.97
C LEU A 252 5.20 -12.56 8.72
N VAL A 253 4.37 -13.12 9.60
CA VAL A 253 2.92 -13.08 9.51
C VAL A 253 2.36 -12.14 10.57
N TYR A 254 1.50 -11.21 10.15
CA TYR A 254 0.94 -10.16 10.99
C TYR A 254 -0.58 -10.06 10.83
N ASP A 255 -1.31 -10.34 11.90
CA ASP A 255 -2.74 -10.02 11.98
C ASP A 255 -2.91 -8.59 12.51
N VAL A 256 -3.24 -7.67 11.60
CA VAL A 256 -3.33 -6.24 11.89
C VAL A 256 -4.64 -5.85 12.60
N LEU A 257 -5.65 -6.70 12.55
CA LEU A 257 -7.00 -6.39 13.06
C LEU A 257 -7.22 -6.90 14.48
N GLU A 258 -6.37 -7.81 14.96
CA GLU A 258 -6.38 -8.26 16.36
C GLU A 258 -6.21 -7.11 17.37
N GLU A 259 -6.86 -7.25 18.53
CA GLU A 259 -6.74 -6.29 19.64
C GLU A 259 -5.31 -6.23 20.19
N LYS A 260 -4.62 -7.38 20.21
CA LYS A 260 -3.23 -7.52 20.65
C LYS A 260 -2.42 -8.22 19.55
N PRO A 261 -2.05 -7.47 18.50
CA PRO A 261 -1.48 -8.09 17.33
C PRO A 261 -0.08 -8.62 17.64
N GLN A 262 0.21 -9.82 17.15
CA GLN A 262 1.52 -10.46 17.25
C GLN A 262 2.11 -10.64 15.85
N ILE A 263 3.42 -10.79 15.78
CA ILE A 263 4.11 -11.12 14.53
C ILE A 263 4.75 -12.48 14.71
N LEU A 264 4.41 -13.42 13.85
CA LEU A 264 4.97 -14.77 13.88
C LEU A 264 6.02 -14.93 12.79
N TYR A 265 7.15 -15.54 13.12
CA TYR A 265 8.15 -15.98 12.16
C TYR A 265 7.89 -17.44 11.74
N LEU A 266 7.93 -17.69 10.43
CA LEU A 266 7.71 -18.99 9.80
C LEU A 266 8.80 -19.31 8.78
#